data_AF-A0A1S9LYJ3-F1
#
_entry.id   AF-A0A1S9LYJ3-F1
#
_cell.length_a   1.000
_cell.length_b   1.000
_cell.length_c   1.000
_cell.angle_alpha   90.00
_cell.angle_beta   90.00
_cell.angle_gamma   90.00
#
_symmetry.space_group_name_H-M   'P 1'
#
loop_
_entity.id
_entity.type
_entity.pdbx_description
1 polymer ?
#
loop_
_entity_poly.entity_id
_entity_poly.type
_entity_poly.pdbx_seq_one_letter_code
_entity_poly.pdbx_strand_id
1 'polypeptide(L)'
;MKIFSLKKVIISSLLLTISFFIEFVFTKFFFQDCHGSLIKLELLPIVLIGFLFGFKFSLFANLVYVMIHTALEWPIINMFILNQTRYLQLLFLIFFFIFPYMAYSLSGLFHAKNYPYLIKKNIIKSLLLISFMQIISYTFCVYSFYYYSYDSLFLIFESDSWIITQLNPFLSIYWILVIYINIMIFLTNTLIGFILLFLKSIINENTEFNL
;
A
#
# COMPACT_ATOMS: atom_id res chain seq x y z
N MET A 1 31.25 4.57 -8.69
CA MET A 1 29.89 5.10 -8.41
C MET A 1 28.80 4.63 -9.37
N LYS A 2 28.97 4.65 -10.70
CA LYS A 2 27.90 4.25 -11.65
C LYS A 2 27.43 2.79 -11.51
N ILE A 3 28.34 1.84 -11.33
CA ILE A 3 28.01 0.40 -11.19
C ILE A 3 27.17 0.13 -9.93
N PHE A 4 27.47 0.80 -8.81
CA PHE A 4 26.73 0.63 -7.56
C PHE A 4 25.29 1.16 -7.68
N SER A 5 25.09 2.26 -8.42
CA SER A 5 23.75 2.76 -8.73
C SER A 5 22.96 1.81 -9.63
N LEU A 6 23.62 1.19 -10.61
CA LEU A 6 22.97 0.23 -11.52
C LEU A 6 22.48 -1.02 -10.79
N LYS A 7 23.31 -1.58 -9.89
CA LYS A 7 22.92 -2.73 -9.05
C LYS A 7 21.66 -2.45 -8.23
N LYS A 8 21.57 -1.26 -7.60
CA LYS A 8 20.38 -0.85 -6.84
C LYS A 8 19.14 -0.79 -7.72
N VAL A 9 19.25 -0.21 -8.92
CA VAL A 9 18.14 -0.14 -9.87
C VAL A 9 17.69 -1.54 -10.29
N ILE A 10 18.62 -2.46 -10.59
CA ILE A 10 18.30 -3.85 -10.95
C ILE A 10 17.54 -4.54 -9.82
N ILE A 11 18.04 -4.47 -8.59
CA ILE A 11 17.38 -5.12 -7.44
C ILE A 11 16.02 -4.48 -7.15
N SER A 12 15.90 -3.15 -7.21
CA SER A 12 14.62 -2.46 -7.07
C SER A 12 13.63 -2.88 -8.16
N SER A 13 14.07 -3.03 -9.41
CA SER A 13 13.22 -3.49 -10.51
C SER A 13 12.76 -4.93 -10.32
N LEU A 14 13.62 -5.81 -9.79
CA LEU A 14 13.28 -7.19 -9.46
C LEU A 14 12.26 -7.24 -8.32
N LEU A 15 12.45 -6.45 -7.26
CA LEU A 15 11.50 -6.33 -6.16
C LEU A 15 10.15 -5.76 -6.62
N LEU A 16 10.14 -4.78 -7.51
CA LEU A 16 8.91 -4.27 -8.15
C LEU A 16 8.22 -5.34 -8.99
N THR A 17 8.99 -6.14 -9.73
CA THR A 17 8.42 -7.26 -10.51
C THR A 17 7.78 -8.30 -9.59
N ILE A 18 8.42 -8.62 -8.46
CA ILE A 18 7.84 -9.49 -7.43
C ILE A 18 6.57 -8.87 -6.86
N SER A 19 6.55 -7.57 -6.59
CA SER A 19 5.36 -6.85 -6.11
C SER A 19 4.18 -7.03 -7.07
N PHE A 20 4.37 -6.74 -8.37
CA PHE A 20 3.33 -6.97 -9.38
C PHE A 20 2.95 -8.44 -9.54
N PHE A 21 3.90 -9.36 -9.41
CA PHE A 21 3.59 -10.78 -9.43
C PHE A 21 2.70 -11.18 -8.26
N ILE A 22 2.97 -10.69 -7.05
CA ILE A 22 2.12 -10.92 -5.88
C ILE A 22 0.72 -10.34 -6.15
N GLU A 23 0.64 -9.12 -6.64
CA GLU A 23 -0.63 -8.45 -6.91
C GLU A 23 -1.47 -9.18 -7.97
N PHE A 24 -0.91 -9.45 -9.15
CA PHE A 24 -1.68 -9.98 -10.27
C PHE A 24 -1.83 -11.50 -10.25
N VAL A 25 -0.91 -12.23 -9.63
CA VAL A 25 -0.93 -13.70 -9.62
C VAL A 25 -1.43 -14.25 -8.30
N PHE A 26 -1.09 -13.66 -7.16
CA PHE A 26 -1.65 -14.12 -5.89
C PHE A 26 -2.96 -13.41 -5.60
N THR A 27 -2.97 -12.08 -5.53
CA THR A 27 -4.14 -11.34 -5.04
C THR A 27 -5.36 -11.52 -5.95
N LYS A 28 -5.17 -11.42 -7.28
CA LYS A 28 -6.29 -11.62 -8.22
C LYS A 28 -6.84 -13.05 -8.23
N PHE A 29 -6.01 -14.07 -8.04
CA PHE A 29 -6.48 -15.46 -8.02
C PHE A 29 -7.21 -15.83 -6.73
N PHE A 30 -6.82 -15.25 -5.58
CA PHE A 30 -7.39 -15.61 -4.28
C PHE A 30 -8.51 -14.67 -3.80
N PHE A 31 -8.51 -13.40 -4.22
CA PHE A 31 -9.40 -12.36 -3.67
C PHE A 31 -10.30 -11.68 -4.71
N GLN A 32 -10.37 -12.22 -5.93
CA GLN A 32 -11.18 -11.75 -7.08
C GLN A 32 -10.81 -10.37 -7.62
N ASP A 33 -10.61 -9.37 -6.76
CA ASP A 33 -10.37 -7.97 -7.13
C ASP A 33 -9.19 -7.34 -6.35
N CYS A 34 -8.28 -6.71 -7.08
CA CYS A 34 -7.07 -6.07 -6.54
C CYS A 34 -7.38 -4.81 -5.72
N HIS A 35 -8.36 -4.01 -6.13
CA HIS A 35 -8.81 -2.80 -5.43
C HIS A 35 -9.59 -3.11 -4.15
N GLY A 36 -10.34 -4.21 -4.13
CA GLY A 36 -11.04 -4.71 -2.95
C GLY A 36 -10.17 -5.56 -2.02
N SER A 37 -9.00 -6.02 -2.49
CA SER A 37 -8.11 -6.84 -1.66
C SER A 37 -7.63 -6.10 -0.41
N LEU A 38 -7.94 -6.70 0.74
CA LEU A 38 -7.79 -6.07 2.04
C LEU A 38 -6.39 -6.26 2.61
N ILE A 39 -5.74 -7.35 2.24
CA ILE A 39 -4.37 -7.68 2.63
C ILE A 39 -3.47 -7.49 1.42
N LYS A 40 -2.80 -6.35 1.39
CA LYS A 40 -1.95 -5.95 0.28
C LYS A 40 -0.51 -6.41 0.45
N LEU A 41 -0.28 -7.72 0.27
CA LEU A 41 1.05 -8.34 0.43
C LEU A 41 2.05 -7.87 -0.63
N GLU A 42 1.58 -7.41 -1.78
CA GLU A 42 2.40 -6.84 -2.85
C GLU A 42 3.23 -5.63 -2.38
N LEU A 43 2.86 -5.01 -1.26
CA LEU A 43 3.54 -3.85 -0.69
C LEU A 43 4.80 -4.26 0.11
N LEU A 44 4.98 -5.54 0.44
CA LEU A 44 6.15 -6.04 1.16
C LEU A 44 7.47 -5.77 0.39
N PRO A 45 7.63 -6.17 -0.88
CA PRO A 45 8.82 -5.84 -1.66
C PRO A 45 9.08 -4.33 -1.74
N ILE A 46 8.03 -3.52 -1.83
CA ILE A 46 8.12 -2.06 -1.89
C ILE A 46 8.72 -1.49 -0.60
N VAL A 47 8.23 -1.93 0.55
CA VAL A 47 8.77 -1.52 1.86
C VAL A 47 10.25 -1.90 1.98
N LEU A 48 10.60 -3.09 1.47
CA LEU A 48 11.96 -3.60 1.50
C LEU A 48 12.93 -2.71 0.69
N ILE A 49 12.50 -2.19 -0.46
CA ILE A 49 13.29 -1.23 -1.26
C ILE A 49 13.71 -0.03 -0.42
N GLY A 50 12.80 0.51 0.40
CA GLY A 50 13.12 1.63 1.30
C GLY A 50 14.17 1.26 2.34
N PHE A 51 14.01 0.14 3.03
CA PHE A 51 15.01 -0.30 4.01
C PHE A 51 16.39 -0.56 3.40
N LEU A 52 16.45 -1.13 2.20
CA LEU A 52 17.70 -1.50 1.54
C LEU A 52 18.40 -0.33 0.85
N PHE A 53 17.65 0.58 0.23
CA PHE A 53 18.22 1.58 -0.69
C PHE A 53 17.91 3.03 -0.31
N GLY A 54 17.10 3.26 0.72
CA GLY A 54 16.76 4.57 1.23
C GLY A 54 15.60 5.27 0.52
N PHE A 55 15.18 6.39 1.10
CA PHE A 55 13.99 7.13 0.70
C PHE A 55 13.96 7.49 -0.80
N LYS A 56 15.07 7.98 -1.36
CA LYS A 56 15.12 8.40 -2.76
C LYS A 56 14.80 7.26 -3.73
N PHE A 57 15.42 6.09 -3.56
CA PHE A 57 15.18 4.93 -4.43
C PHE A 57 13.79 4.37 -4.22
N SER A 58 13.33 4.31 -2.97
CA SER A 58 11.98 3.86 -2.65
C SER A 58 10.92 4.75 -3.26
N LEU A 59 11.07 6.07 -3.19
CA LEU A 59 10.15 7.04 -3.79
C LEU A 59 10.04 6.84 -5.30
N PHE A 60 11.16 6.70 -6.02
CA PHE A 60 11.11 6.45 -7.46
C PHE A 60 10.50 5.10 -7.81
N ALA A 61 10.85 4.03 -7.08
CA ALA A 61 10.26 2.72 -7.29
C ALA A 61 8.75 2.74 -7.04
N ASN A 62 8.31 3.43 -5.98
CA ASN A 62 6.90 3.58 -5.67
C ASN A 62 6.14 4.41 -6.69
N LEU A 63 6.74 5.49 -7.21
CA LEU A 63 6.12 6.26 -8.29
C LEU A 63 5.87 5.39 -9.53
N VAL A 64 6.86 4.58 -9.93
CA VAL A 64 6.70 3.65 -11.05
C VAL A 64 5.62 2.62 -10.74
N TYR A 65 5.62 2.07 -9.53
CA TYR A 65 4.61 1.13 -9.10
C TYR A 65 3.20 1.73 -9.19
N VAL A 66 2.99 2.90 -8.58
CA VAL A 66 1.71 3.61 -8.57
C VAL A 66 1.26 3.99 -9.98
N MET A 67 2.18 4.43 -10.85
CA MET A 67 1.84 4.76 -12.24
C MET A 67 1.31 3.56 -13.01
N ILE A 68 1.96 2.41 -12.87
CA ILE A 68 1.54 1.18 -13.56
C ILE A 68 0.24 0.66 -12.93
N HIS A 69 0.17 0.62 -11.60
CA HIS A 69 -1.03 0.18 -10.86
C HIS A 69 -2.25 1.04 -11.23
N THR A 70 -2.13 2.37 -11.19
CA THR A 70 -3.24 3.27 -11.56
C THR A 70 -3.63 3.16 -13.05
N ALA A 71 -2.67 2.89 -13.95
CA ALA A 71 -2.97 2.65 -15.36
C ALA A 71 -3.77 1.35 -15.57
N LEU A 72 -3.49 0.31 -14.76
CA LEU A 72 -4.20 -0.97 -14.83
C LEU A 72 -5.59 -0.88 -14.18
N GLU A 73 -5.74 -0.11 -13.11
CA GLU A 73 -7.02 0.16 -12.44
C GLU A 73 -7.87 1.25 -13.13
N TRP A 74 -7.36 1.86 -14.20
CA TRP A 74 -8.06 2.94 -14.92
C TRP A 74 -9.49 2.59 -15.38
N PRO A 75 -9.79 1.38 -15.88
CA PRO A 75 -11.16 0.99 -16.23
C PRO A 75 -12.13 1.10 -15.05
N ILE A 76 -11.66 0.82 -13.84
CA ILE A 76 -12.46 0.78 -12.60
C ILE A 76 -12.63 2.19 -12.07
N ILE A 77 -11.55 2.97 -12.06
CA ILE A 77 -11.59 4.42 -11.83
C ILE A 77 -12.58 5.09 -12.79
N ASN A 78 -12.67 4.60 -14.04
CA ASN A 78 -13.63 5.08 -15.01
C ASN A 78 -15.05 4.55 -14.80
N MET A 79 -15.28 3.38 -14.20
CA MET A 79 -16.65 2.98 -13.84
C MET A 79 -17.26 3.93 -12.81
N PHE A 80 -16.44 4.52 -11.93
CA PHE A 80 -16.88 5.62 -11.06
C PHE A 80 -17.30 6.90 -11.82
N ILE A 81 -16.95 7.04 -13.11
CA ILE A 81 -17.33 8.20 -13.96
C ILE A 81 -18.81 8.18 -14.32
N LEU A 82 -19.45 7.01 -14.40
CA LEU A 82 -20.80 6.92 -14.96
C LEU A 82 -21.87 7.62 -14.11
N ASN A 83 -21.57 8.03 -12.87
CA ASN A 83 -22.54 8.66 -11.97
C ASN A 83 -22.14 10.03 -11.37
N GLN A 84 -20.93 10.58 -11.59
CA GLN A 84 -20.38 11.62 -10.66
C GLN A 84 -19.38 12.64 -11.24
N THR A 85 -19.08 13.69 -10.46
CA THR A 85 -18.23 14.84 -10.83
C THR A 85 -16.74 14.50 -10.99
N ARG A 86 -16.06 15.08 -12.00
CA ARG A 86 -14.61 14.90 -12.28
C ARG A 86 -13.70 15.19 -11.07
N TYR A 87 -14.12 16.06 -10.17
CA TYR A 87 -13.37 16.40 -8.97
C TYR A 87 -13.25 15.21 -8.00
N LEU A 88 -14.33 14.45 -7.80
CA LEU A 88 -14.31 13.27 -6.92
C LEU A 88 -13.43 12.16 -7.48
N GLN A 89 -13.37 12.00 -8.80
CA GLN A 89 -12.46 11.07 -9.46
C GLN A 89 -10.99 11.43 -9.16
N LEU A 90 -10.64 12.71 -9.25
CA LEU A 90 -9.30 13.18 -8.89
C LEU A 90 -8.99 12.91 -7.42
N LEU A 91 -9.95 13.20 -6.52
CA LEU A 91 -9.80 12.91 -5.09
C LEU A 91 -9.61 11.42 -4.83
N PHE A 92 -10.37 10.56 -5.48
CA PHE A 92 -10.23 9.11 -5.37
C PHE A 92 -8.85 8.66 -5.82
N LEU A 93 -8.41 9.08 -6.99
CA LEU A 93 -7.09 8.75 -7.51
C LEU A 93 -5.97 9.20 -6.56
N ILE A 94 -6.07 10.41 -6.00
CA ILE A 94 -5.04 10.92 -5.10
C ILE A 94 -5.07 10.21 -3.75
N PHE A 95 -6.25 10.13 -3.10
CA PHE A 95 -6.37 9.73 -1.70
C PHE A 95 -6.64 8.24 -1.49
N PHE A 96 -7.03 7.50 -2.53
CA PHE A 96 -7.21 6.05 -2.48
C PHE A 96 -6.04 5.29 -3.11
N PHE A 97 -5.47 5.81 -4.20
CA PHE A 97 -4.38 5.16 -4.92
C PHE A 97 -3.01 5.80 -4.67
N ILE A 98 -2.82 7.09 -4.97
CA ILE A 98 -1.47 7.67 -4.96
C ILE A 98 -0.91 7.78 -3.53
N PHE A 99 -1.58 8.52 -2.66
CA PHE A 99 -1.06 8.82 -1.32
C PHE A 99 -0.86 7.59 -0.44
N PRO A 100 -1.82 6.65 -0.33
CA PRO A 100 -1.65 5.48 0.52
C PRO A 100 -0.49 4.58 0.09
N TYR A 101 -0.25 4.46 -1.22
CA TYR A 101 0.85 3.65 -1.75
C TYR A 101 2.18 4.39 -1.64
N MET A 102 2.20 5.69 -1.93
CA MET A 102 3.40 6.52 -1.74
C MET A 102 3.86 6.56 -0.29
N ALA A 103 2.97 6.40 0.69
CA ALA A 103 3.32 6.33 2.11
C ALA A 103 4.37 5.25 2.40
N TYR A 104 4.36 4.11 1.69
CA TYR A 104 5.37 3.05 1.88
C TYR A 104 6.80 3.50 1.58
N SER A 105 6.99 4.59 0.83
CA SER A 105 8.32 5.16 0.61
C SER A 105 8.98 5.66 1.90
N LEU A 106 8.18 5.97 2.92
CA LEU A 106 8.64 6.43 4.23
C LEU A 106 9.47 5.37 4.98
N SER A 107 9.39 4.09 4.60
CA SER A 107 10.33 3.07 5.13
C SER A 107 11.78 3.43 4.83
N GLY A 108 12.03 4.12 3.71
CA GLY A 108 13.37 4.56 3.32
C GLY A 108 13.97 5.68 4.17
N LEU A 109 13.17 6.36 5.00
CA LEU A 109 13.70 7.30 6.01
C LEU A 109 14.45 6.57 7.12
N PHE A 110 14.17 5.28 7.30
CA PHE A 110 14.78 4.43 8.33
C PHE A 110 15.89 3.53 7.80
N HIS A 111 16.39 3.83 6.58
CA HIS A 111 17.52 3.14 5.98
C HIS A 111 18.79 3.31 6.81
N ALA A 112 19.37 2.20 7.24
CA ALA A 112 20.69 2.16 7.85
C ALA A 112 21.74 2.03 6.73
N LYS A 113 22.69 2.96 6.67
CA LYS A 113 23.80 2.91 5.70
C LYS A 113 24.76 1.75 5.99
N ASN A 114 24.85 1.34 7.25
CA ASN A 114 25.71 0.27 7.73
C ASN A 114 24.86 -0.83 8.37
N TYR A 115 25.43 -2.04 8.42
CA TYR A 115 24.82 -3.19 9.08
C TYR A 115 24.42 -2.89 10.54
N PRO A 116 23.26 -3.37 11.02
CA PRO A 116 22.23 -4.15 10.31
C PRO A 116 21.24 -3.28 9.50
N TYR A 117 20.90 -3.75 8.30
CA TYR A 117 19.96 -3.05 7.39
C TYR A 117 18.52 -3.05 7.90
N LEU A 118 18.11 -4.15 8.56
CA LEU A 118 16.78 -4.30 9.15
C LEU A 118 16.87 -4.26 10.68
N ILE A 119 16.43 -3.16 11.28
CA ILE A 119 16.38 -2.96 12.73
C ILE A 119 14.91 -3.04 13.19
N LYS A 120 14.60 -3.91 14.17
CA LYS A 120 13.22 -4.13 14.68
C LYS A 120 12.51 -2.82 15.03
N LYS A 121 13.19 -1.92 15.75
CA LYS A 121 12.66 -0.60 16.13
C LYS A 121 12.32 0.27 14.91
N ASN A 122 13.15 0.20 13.87
CA ASN A 122 12.95 0.95 12.63
C ASN A 122 11.79 0.38 11.81
N ILE A 123 11.67 -0.94 11.73
CA ILE A 123 10.52 -1.61 11.09
C ILE A 123 9.22 -1.14 11.73
N ILE A 124 9.10 -1.26 13.05
CA ILE A 124 7.89 -0.86 13.78
C ILE A 124 7.58 0.63 13.57
N LYS A 125 8.57 1.51 13.73
CA LYS A 125 8.38 2.97 13.54
C LYS A 125 7.95 3.31 12.12
N SER A 126 8.55 2.68 11.11
CA SER A 126 8.19 2.93 9.72
C SER A 126 6.75 2.52 9.44
N LEU A 127 6.32 1.34 9.92
CA LEU A 127 4.98 0.82 9.65
C LEU A 127 3.92 1.62 10.39
N LEU A 128 4.20 2.11 11.60
CA LEU A 128 3.31 3.04 12.30
C LEU A 128 3.17 4.36 11.52
N LEU A 129 4.27 4.91 11.00
CA LEU A 129 4.24 6.14 10.20
C LEU A 129 3.48 5.93 8.88
N ILE A 130 3.69 4.79 8.21
CA ILE A 130 2.97 4.41 6.99
C ILE A 130 1.48 4.28 7.29
N SER A 131 1.10 3.50 8.32
CA SER A 131 -0.29 3.37 8.76
C SER A 131 -0.92 4.73 9.02
N PHE A 132 -0.25 5.62 9.75
CA PHE A 132 -0.78 6.95 10.05
C PHE A 132 -1.10 7.75 8.78
N MET A 133 -0.20 7.76 7.80
CA MET A 133 -0.43 8.44 6.52
C MET A 133 -1.57 7.81 5.71
N GLN A 134 -1.66 6.48 5.70
CA GLN A 134 -2.75 5.76 5.04
C GLN A 134 -4.10 6.07 5.68
N ILE A 135 -4.17 6.06 7.01
CA ILE A 135 -5.39 6.36 7.77
C ILE A 135 -5.90 7.76 7.42
N ILE A 136 -5.03 8.77 7.41
CA ILE A 136 -5.40 10.14 7.01
C ILE A 136 -5.96 10.14 5.59
N SER A 137 -5.26 9.50 4.66
CA SER A 137 -5.62 9.49 3.24
C SER A 137 -6.98 8.81 2.99
N TYR A 138 -7.16 7.60 3.49
CA TYR A 138 -8.39 6.86 3.29
C TYR A 138 -9.58 7.48 4.04
N THR A 139 -9.38 8.02 5.25
CA THR A 139 -10.45 8.71 5.99
C THR A 139 -10.93 9.94 5.22
N PHE A 140 -10.02 10.71 4.64
CA PHE A 140 -10.39 11.85 3.80
C PHE A 140 -11.16 11.42 2.54
N CYS A 141 -10.74 10.32 1.90
CA CYS A 141 -11.44 9.75 0.76
C CYS A 141 -12.87 9.32 1.13
N VAL A 142 -13.02 8.53 2.20
CA VAL A 142 -14.34 8.06 2.66
C VAL A 142 -15.24 9.23 3.04
N TYR A 143 -14.72 10.23 3.74
CA TYR A 143 -15.49 11.42 4.09
C TYR A 143 -16.00 12.17 2.84
N SER A 144 -15.12 12.39 1.87
CA SER A 144 -15.46 13.08 0.62
C SER A 144 -16.54 12.31 -0.15
N PHE A 145 -16.39 11.00 -0.26
CA PHE A 145 -17.35 10.15 -0.96
C PHE A 145 -18.67 10.00 -0.20
N TYR A 146 -18.65 9.93 1.13
CA TYR A 146 -19.87 9.87 1.95
C TYR A 146 -20.72 11.12 1.77
N TYR A 147 -20.09 12.30 1.73
CA TYR A 147 -20.80 13.57 1.66
C TYR A 147 -21.28 13.91 0.25
N TYR A 148 -20.44 13.68 -0.77
CA TYR A 148 -20.74 14.11 -2.14
C TYR A 148 -21.26 12.98 -3.05
N SER A 149 -21.10 11.71 -2.67
CA SER A 149 -21.34 10.57 -3.57
C SER A 149 -21.64 9.26 -2.81
N TYR A 150 -22.63 9.31 -1.92
CA TYR A 150 -22.95 8.23 -0.99
C TYR A 150 -23.13 6.86 -1.69
N ASP A 151 -23.87 6.80 -2.79
CA ASP A 151 -24.13 5.54 -3.50
C ASP A 151 -22.85 4.90 -4.06
N SER A 152 -21.88 5.72 -4.48
CA SER A 152 -20.62 5.22 -5.02
C SER A 152 -19.69 4.61 -3.95
N LEU A 153 -19.90 4.92 -2.66
CA LEU A 153 -19.14 4.24 -1.60
C LEU A 153 -19.38 2.74 -1.63
N PHE A 154 -20.61 2.31 -1.89
CA PHE A 154 -20.95 0.89 -1.91
C PHE A 154 -20.31 0.16 -3.08
N LEU A 155 -20.09 0.84 -4.21
CA LEU A 155 -19.39 0.27 -5.36
C LEU A 155 -17.89 0.04 -5.07
N ILE A 156 -17.26 0.91 -4.25
CA ILE A 156 -15.85 0.72 -3.85
C ILE A 156 -15.69 -0.55 -3.01
N PHE A 157 -16.69 -0.88 -2.20
CA PHE A 157 -16.65 -1.99 -1.25
C PHE A 157 -17.67 -3.09 -1.62
N GLU A 158 -18.02 -3.22 -2.90
CA GLU A 158 -19.10 -4.12 -3.34
C GLU A 158 -18.82 -5.58 -2.94
N SER A 159 -17.55 -6.00 -3.08
CA SER A 159 -17.07 -7.33 -2.66
C SER A 159 -17.26 -7.61 -1.17
N ASP A 160 -17.25 -6.57 -0.33
CA ASP A 160 -17.31 -6.66 1.13
C ASP A 160 -18.62 -6.11 1.71
N SER A 161 -19.55 -5.73 0.84
CA SER A 161 -20.82 -5.08 1.19
C SER A 161 -21.67 -5.93 2.14
N TRP A 162 -21.58 -7.26 2.04
CA TRP A 162 -22.25 -8.18 2.96
C TRP A 162 -21.71 -8.04 4.40
N ILE A 163 -20.40 -7.94 4.59
CA ILE A 163 -19.81 -7.75 5.92
C ILE A 163 -20.25 -6.40 6.51
N ILE A 164 -20.27 -5.36 5.67
CA ILE A 164 -20.66 -4.00 6.06
C ILE A 164 -22.14 -3.91 6.44
N THR A 165 -23.02 -4.59 5.70
CA THR A 165 -24.47 -4.59 5.97
C THR A 165 -24.87 -5.43 7.18
N GLN A 166 -24.04 -6.39 7.60
CA GLN A 166 -24.24 -7.14 8.85
C GLN A 166 -23.74 -6.40 10.10
N LEU A 167 -22.90 -5.38 9.93
CA LEU A 167 -22.37 -4.60 11.04
C LEU A 167 -23.43 -3.61 11.54
N ASN A 168 -23.80 -3.79 12.81
CA ASN A 168 -24.64 -2.97 13.68
C ASN A 168 -25.50 -1.87 13.00
N PRO A 169 -26.84 -2.03 12.90
CA PRO A 169 -27.74 -1.08 12.24
C PRO A 169 -27.82 0.30 12.94
N PHE A 170 -27.27 0.45 14.15
CA PHE A 170 -27.23 1.72 14.87
C PHE A 170 -26.03 2.60 14.53
N LEU A 171 -25.02 2.08 13.82
CA LEU A 171 -23.85 2.84 13.40
C LEU A 171 -24.07 3.41 11.98
N SER A 172 -23.70 4.67 11.74
CA SER A 172 -23.75 5.19 10.36
C SER A 172 -22.74 4.43 9.48
N ILE A 173 -23.11 4.19 8.23
CA ILE A 173 -22.28 3.47 7.25
C ILE A 173 -20.90 4.12 7.08
N TYR A 174 -20.82 5.44 7.23
CA TYR A 174 -19.55 6.17 7.32
C TYR A 174 -18.62 5.58 8.39
N TRP A 175 -19.09 5.44 9.64
CA TRP A 175 -18.26 4.95 10.74
C TRP A 175 -17.90 3.47 10.57
N ILE A 176 -18.79 2.66 9.99
CA ILE A 176 -18.50 1.26 9.67
C ILE A 176 -17.34 1.18 8.68
N LEU A 177 -17.39 1.95 7.58
CA LEU A 177 -16.34 2.00 6.57
C LEU A 177 -15.02 2.52 7.11
N VAL A 178 -15.06 3.58 7.93
CA VAL A 178 -13.86 4.12 8.58
C VAL A 178 -13.22 3.05 9.47
N ILE A 179 -13.98 2.41 10.36
CA ILE A 179 -13.46 1.36 11.25
C ILE A 179 -12.88 0.21 10.42
N TYR A 180 -13.62 -0.23 9.41
CA TYR A 180 -13.22 -1.31 8.51
C TYR A 180 -11.86 -1.05 7.86
N ILE A 181 -11.70 0.08 7.18
CA ILE A 181 -10.45 0.43 6.49
C ILE A 181 -9.29 0.55 7.49
N ASN A 182 -9.52 1.17 8.65
CA ASN A 182 -8.50 1.28 9.68
C ASN A 182 -8.01 -0.10 10.14
N ILE A 183 -8.92 -1.02 10.43
CA ILE A 183 -8.58 -2.40 10.83
C ILE A 183 -7.74 -3.08 9.75
N MET A 184 -8.10 -2.91 8.48
CA MET A 184 -7.38 -3.54 7.37
C MET A 184 -5.98 -2.96 7.14
N ILE A 185 -5.81 -1.65 7.31
CA ILE A 185 -4.48 -1.00 7.32
C ILE A 185 -3.62 -1.59 8.43
N PHE A 186 -4.17 -1.72 9.64
CA PHE A 186 -3.44 -2.31 10.78
C PHE A 186 -3.09 -3.78 10.49
N LEU A 187 -4.03 -4.60 10.03
CA LEU A 187 -3.78 -6.01 9.69
C LEU A 187 -2.71 -6.15 8.61
N THR A 188 -2.79 -5.39 7.52
CA THR A 188 -1.80 -5.43 6.43
C THR A 188 -0.41 -5.06 6.94
N ASN A 189 -0.29 -3.94 7.64
CA ASN A 189 1.02 -3.46 8.09
C ASN A 189 1.59 -4.31 9.23
N THR A 190 0.76 -4.92 10.08
CA THR A 190 1.24 -5.89 11.08
C THR A 190 1.75 -7.17 10.42
N LEU A 191 1.06 -7.69 9.41
CA LEU A 191 1.47 -8.86 8.66
C LEU A 191 2.79 -8.60 7.90
N ILE A 192 2.88 -7.47 7.17
CA ILE A 192 4.14 -7.03 6.55
C ILE A 192 5.25 -6.92 7.59
N GLY A 193 4.97 -6.34 8.76
CA GLY A 193 5.92 -6.24 9.86
C GLY A 193 6.40 -7.58 10.37
N PHE A 194 5.50 -8.56 10.51
CA PHE A 194 5.86 -9.91 10.93
C PHE A 194 6.78 -10.59 9.91
N ILE A 195 6.45 -10.50 8.62
CA ILE A 195 7.30 -11.04 7.54
C ILE A 195 8.67 -10.37 7.53
N LEU A 196 8.74 -9.03 7.67
CA LEU A 196 10.02 -8.31 7.72
C LEU A 196 10.87 -8.68 8.93
N LEU A 197 10.25 -8.96 10.08
CA LEU A 197 10.98 -9.44 11.27
C LEU A 197 11.54 -10.85 11.08
N PHE A 198 10.84 -11.71 10.33
CA PHE A 198 11.36 -13.01 9.94
C PHE A 198 12.51 -12.88 8.93
N LEU A 199 12.30 -12.10 7.87
CA LEU A 199 13.32 -11.81 6.84
C LEU A 199 14.55 -11.11 7.42
N LYS A 200 14.41 -10.37 8.51
CA LYS A 200 15.51 -9.70 9.20
C LYS A 200 16.67 -10.66 9.47
N SER A 201 16.42 -11.88 9.97
CA SER A 201 17.51 -12.83 10.26
C SER A 201 18.26 -13.19 8.99
N ILE A 202 17.51 -13.58 7.95
CA ILE A 202 18.04 -14.05 6.66
C ILE A 202 18.81 -12.94 5.94
N ILE A 203 18.27 -11.72 5.90
CA ILE A 203 18.87 -10.60 5.18
C ILE A 203 20.11 -10.11 5.91
N ASN A 204 20.07 -10.00 7.23
CA ASN A 204 21.23 -9.52 7.97
C ASN A 204 22.37 -10.56 7.90
N GLU A 205 22.11 -11.86 8.07
CA GLU A 205 23.16 -12.90 7.96
C GLU A 205 23.80 -12.96 6.56
N ASN A 206 23.01 -12.83 5.49
CA ASN A 206 23.53 -12.96 4.12
C ASN A 206 24.14 -11.68 3.54
N THR A 207 23.94 -10.52 4.18
CA THR A 207 24.50 -9.25 3.70
C THR A 207 25.88 -8.94 4.26
N GLU A 208 26.36 -9.68 5.27
CA GLU A 208 27.76 -9.65 5.72
C GLU A 208 28.74 -10.16 4.63
N PHE A 209 28.25 -10.85 3.60
CA PHE A 209 29.09 -11.44 2.55
C PHE A 209 29.37 -10.55 1.31
N ASN A 210 28.85 -9.31 1.22
CA ASN A 210 28.94 -8.52 -0.02
C ASN A 210 29.08 -6.99 0.15
N LEU A 211 30.02 -6.55 0.99
CA LEU A 211 30.62 -5.21 0.88
C LEU A 211 32.15 -5.29 0.93
#